data_AF-A0A1A9LE14-F1
#
_entry.id   AF-A0A1A9LE14-F1
#
_cell.length_a   1.000
_cell.length_b   1.000
_cell.length_c   1.000
_cell.angle_alpha   90.00
_cell.angle_beta   90.00
_cell.angle_gamma   90.00
#
_symmetry.space_group_name_H-M   'P 1'
#
loop_
_entity.id
_entity.type
_entity.pdbx_description
1 polymer ?
#
loop_
_entity_poly.entity_id
_entity_poly.type
_entity_poly.pdbx_seq_one_letter_code
_entity_poly.pdbx_strand_id
1 'polypeptide(L)'
;MNEQEAKDLEQLAAKVMQKTTLETPSFQFTDKVMAAINVQEQAAAVCNRPLIPKYIWVAIAAIVIGFTAYIWFLVQPAPLDLPVLSFDFIKSNSISKEVAAFTPSKITVYAVLLLALMLCVQIPVLKRYFDDRV
;
A
#
# COMPACT_ATOMS: atom_id res chain seq x y z
N MET A 1 -56.68 -24.42 30.42
CA MET A 1 -57.02 -23.11 29.83
C MET A 1 -58.29 -23.31 29.06
N ASN A 2 -59.33 -22.59 29.47
CA ASN A 2 -60.63 -22.67 28.81
C ASN A 2 -60.55 -21.90 27.47
N GLU A 3 -61.27 -22.38 26.45
CA GLU A 3 -61.23 -21.80 25.10
C GLU A 3 -61.66 -20.33 25.05
N GLN A 4 -62.45 -19.89 26.04
CA GLN A 4 -62.84 -18.49 26.23
C GLN A 4 -61.68 -17.61 26.70
N GLU A 5 -60.83 -18.10 27.60
CA GLU A 5 -59.68 -17.36 28.12
C GLU A 5 -58.64 -17.09 27.00
N ALA A 6 -58.48 -18.06 26.09
CA ALA A 6 -57.60 -17.89 24.92
C ALA A 6 -58.11 -16.80 23.96
N LYS A 7 -59.43 -16.76 23.72
CA LYS A 7 -60.06 -15.74 22.87
C LYS A 7 -59.98 -14.34 23.46
N ASP A 8 -60.13 -14.22 24.78
CA ASP A 8 -60.00 -12.94 25.48
C ASP A 8 -58.56 -12.41 25.44
N LEU A 9 -57.57 -13.29 25.58
CA LEU A 9 -56.15 -12.93 25.44
C LEU A 9 -55.79 -12.51 24.01
N GLU A 10 -56.35 -13.18 23.00
CA GLU A 10 -56.16 -12.84 21.59
C GLU A 10 -56.80 -11.49 21.26
N GLN A 11 -58.01 -11.23 21.76
CA GLN A 11 -58.66 -9.91 21.63
C GLN A 11 -57.88 -8.81 22.35
N LEU A 12 -57.30 -9.10 23.53
CA LEU A 12 -56.47 -8.15 24.25
C LEU A 12 -55.21 -7.81 23.45
N ALA A 13 -54.51 -8.82 22.92
CA ALA A 13 -53.32 -8.66 22.10
C ALA A 13 -53.64 -7.87 20.81
N ALA A 14 -54.72 -8.21 20.12
CA ALA A 14 -55.17 -7.50 18.91
C ALA A 14 -55.52 -6.04 19.21
N LYS A 15 -56.16 -5.76 20.35
CA LYS A 15 -56.53 -4.40 20.77
C LYS A 15 -55.31 -3.57 21.18
N VAL A 16 -54.31 -4.18 21.81
CA VAL A 16 -53.02 -3.52 22.12
C VAL A 16 -52.23 -3.25 20.84
N MET A 17 -52.19 -4.20 19.90
CA MET A 17 -51.53 -4.00 18.60
C MET A 17 -52.22 -2.92 17.74
N GLN A 18 -53.55 -2.85 17.73
CA GLN A 18 -54.28 -1.79 17.01
C GLN A 18 -54.14 -0.41 17.66
N LYS A 19 -54.06 -0.34 19.00
CA LYS A 19 -53.91 0.93 19.73
C LYS A 19 -52.48 1.45 19.76
N THR A 20 -51.51 0.59 19.53
CA THR A 20 -50.13 1.01 19.33
C THR A 20 -50.06 1.57 17.92
N THR A 21 -50.09 2.90 17.80
CA THR A 21 -49.70 3.57 16.56
C THR A 21 -48.38 2.97 16.14
N LEU A 22 -48.37 2.22 15.03
CA LEU A 22 -47.15 1.78 14.39
C LEU A 22 -46.31 3.04 14.20
N GLU A 23 -45.24 3.16 14.99
CA GLU A 23 -44.29 4.24 14.87
C GLU A 23 -43.73 4.17 13.46
N THR A 24 -44.37 4.92 12.56
CA THR A 24 -43.95 4.97 11.18
C THR A 24 -42.64 5.73 11.25
N PRO A 25 -41.53 5.12 10.80
CA PRO A 25 -40.26 5.81 10.83
C PRO A 25 -40.46 7.17 10.18
N SER A 26 -39.89 8.22 10.79
CA SER A 26 -39.99 9.56 10.23
C SER A 26 -39.63 9.50 8.74
N PHE A 27 -40.26 10.31 7.90
CA PHE A 27 -40.05 10.29 6.44
C PHE A 27 -38.57 10.39 6.03
N GLN A 28 -37.72 10.86 6.95
CA GLN A 28 -36.28 11.09 6.80
C GLN A 28 -35.41 10.08 7.58
N PHE A 29 -35.98 9.03 8.16
CA PHE A 29 -35.25 8.06 8.99
C PHE A 29 -34.22 7.29 8.15
N THR A 30 -34.64 6.76 7.01
CA THR A 30 -33.75 6.03 6.09
C THR A 30 -32.65 6.95 5.56
N ASP A 31 -32.97 8.19 5.21
CA ASP A 31 -31.98 9.18 4.75
C ASP A 31 -30.94 9.49 5.83
N LYS A 32 -31.36 9.67 7.08
CA LYS A 32 -30.46 9.93 8.22
C LYS A 32 -29.60 8.71 8.56
N VAL A 33 -30.16 7.52 8.49
CA VAL A 33 -29.44 6.27 8.74
C VAL A 33 -28.43 6.02 7.63
N MET A 34 -28.82 6.14 6.36
CA MET A 34 -27.88 6.03 5.23
C MET A 34 -26.81 7.12 5.25
N ALA A 35 -27.14 8.36 5.63
CA ALA A 35 -26.16 9.41 5.79
C ALA A 35 -25.14 9.08 6.90
N ALA A 36 -25.59 8.56 8.04
CA ALA A 36 -24.71 8.16 9.14
C ALA A 36 -23.82 6.95 8.75
N ILE A 37 -24.38 5.96 8.06
CA ILE A 37 -23.62 4.78 7.61
C ILE A 37 -22.59 5.17 6.54
N ASN A 38 -22.96 6.03 5.59
CA ASN A 38 -22.07 6.45 4.51
C ASN A 38 -20.92 7.33 5.04
N VAL A 39 -21.16 8.15 6.07
CA VAL A 39 -20.09 8.91 6.75
C VAL A 39 -19.15 7.98 7.52
N GLN A 40 -19.67 6.93 8.16
CA GLN A 40 -18.87 5.92 8.88
C GLN A 40 -18.06 5.04 7.92
N GLU A 41 -18.65 4.61 6.80
CA GLU A 41 -17.97 3.83 5.76
C GLU A 41 -16.94 4.67 5.03
N GLN A 42 -17.18 5.94 4.73
CA GLN A 42 -16.15 6.82 4.15
C GLN A 42 -14.97 7.05 5.10
N ALA A 43 -15.22 7.09 6.41
CA ALA A 43 -14.17 7.16 7.42
C ALA A 43 -13.37 5.84 7.56
N ALA A 44 -13.99 4.68 7.30
CA ALA A 44 -13.37 3.37 7.40
C ALA A 44 -12.72 2.87 6.08
N ALA A 45 -13.28 3.25 4.93
CA ALA A 45 -12.86 2.80 3.60
C ALA A 45 -11.75 3.65 2.98
N VAL A 46 -11.37 4.77 3.60
CA VAL A 46 -10.37 5.68 3.02
C VAL A 46 -9.36 6.15 4.05
N CYS A 47 -8.59 5.21 4.58
CA CYS A 47 -7.22 5.53 4.93
C CYS A 47 -6.29 4.76 4.01
N ASN A 48 -6.35 5.08 2.71
CA ASN A 48 -5.27 4.81 1.75
C ASN A 48 -4.07 5.65 2.16
N ARG A 49 -3.44 5.26 3.27
CA ARG A 49 -2.25 5.89 3.81
C ARG A 49 -1.15 5.53 2.83
N PRO A 50 -0.59 6.50 2.09
CA PRO A 50 0.43 6.19 1.10
C PRO A 50 1.56 5.43 1.79
N LEU A 51 1.86 4.22 1.31
CA LEU A 51 2.85 3.30 1.88
C LEU A 51 4.22 3.95 2.13
N ILE A 52 4.53 4.97 1.31
CA ILE A 52 5.66 5.85 1.50
C ILE A 52 5.13 7.28 1.47
N PRO A 53 5.10 7.98 2.61
CA PRO A 53 4.69 9.37 2.62
C PRO A 53 5.61 10.24 1.76
N LYS A 54 5.04 11.27 1.14
CA LYS A 54 5.68 12.09 0.08
C LYS A 54 7.03 12.70 0.50
N TYR A 55 7.24 12.94 1.79
CA TYR A 55 8.51 13.46 2.32
C TYR A 55 9.67 12.45 2.21
N ILE A 56 9.41 11.14 2.27
CA ILE A 56 10.45 10.12 2.15
C ILE A 56 11.00 10.07 0.72
N TRP A 57 10.16 10.32 -0.28
CA TRP A 57 10.62 10.44 -1.67
C TRP A 57 11.57 11.62 -1.87
N VAL A 58 11.29 12.76 -1.24
CA VAL A 58 12.18 13.92 -1.26
C VAL A 58 13.50 13.59 -0.54
N ALA A 59 13.45 12.88 0.58
CA ALA A 59 14.65 12.45 1.30
C ALA A 59 15.53 11.51 0.46
N ILE A 60 14.93 10.53 -0.23
CA ILE A 60 15.66 9.62 -1.13
C ILE A 60 16.32 10.40 -2.27
N ALA A 61 15.58 11.32 -2.91
CA ALA A 61 16.12 12.16 -3.97
C ALA A 61 17.28 13.04 -3.47
N ALA A 62 17.15 13.64 -2.29
CA ALA A 62 18.19 14.45 -1.68
C ALA A 62 19.46 13.64 -1.37
N ILE A 63 19.31 12.40 -0.88
CA ILE A 63 20.44 11.50 -0.63
C ILE A 63 21.16 11.16 -1.93
N VAL A 64 20.42 10.82 -2.99
CA VAL A 64 21.00 10.48 -4.30
C VAL A 64 21.75 11.67 -4.90
N ILE A 65 21.14 12.86 -4.87
CA ILE A 65 21.76 14.11 -5.35
C ILE A 65 22.99 14.45 -4.50
N GLY A 66 22.91 14.31 -3.18
CA GLY A 66 24.03 14.52 -2.28
C GLY A 66 25.19 13.58 -2.57
N PHE A 67 24.92 12.29 -2.80
CA PHE A 67 25.93 11.29 -3.13
C PHE A 67 26.59 11.57 -4.49
N THR A 68 25.78 11.90 -5.50
CA THR A 68 26.30 12.22 -6.84
C THR A 68 27.12 13.51 -6.82
N ALA A 69 26.66 14.56 -6.15
CA ALA A 69 27.42 15.80 -5.99
C ALA A 69 28.71 15.58 -5.19
N TYR A 70 28.67 14.76 -4.13
CA TYR A 70 29.85 14.41 -3.35
C TYR A 70 30.90 13.71 -4.22
N ILE A 71 30.50 12.71 -5.01
CA ILE A 71 31.42 12.03 -5.93
C ILE A 71 31.96 13.03 -6.97
N TRP A 72 31.11 13.91 -7.50
CA TRP A 72 31.51 14.84 -8.56
C TRP A 72 32.48 15.93 -8.10
N PHE A 73 32.34 16.41 -6.87
CA PHE A 73 33.19 17.48 -6.33
C PHE A 73 34.43 16.98 -5.60
N LEU A 74 34.36 15.85 -4.89
CA LEU A 74 35.46 15.36 -4.05
C LEU A 74 36.32 14.29 -4.73
N VAL A 75 35.76 13.56 -5.71
CA VAL A 75 36.49 12.50 -6.40
C VAL A 75 36.93 13.03 -7.76
N GLN A 76 38.20 13.42 -7.85
CA GLN A 76 38.86 13.63 -9.14
C GLN A 76 38.78 12.32 -9.94
N PRO A 77 38.76 12.33 -11.29
CA PRO A 77 38.62 11.12 -12.12
C PRO A 77 39.85 10.21 -11.99
N ALA A 78 40.02 9.59 -10.83
CA ALA A 78 40.82 8.40 -10.64
C ALA A 78 40.05 7.24 -11.28
N PRO A 79 40.75 6.27 -11.91
CA PRO A 79 40.11 5.02 -12.31
C PRO A 79 39.37 4.47 -11.08
N LEU A 80 38.06 4.25 -11.20
CA LEU A 80 37.25 3.67 -10.13
C LEU A 80 37.80 2.29 -9.78
N ASP A 81 38.73 2.22 -8.84
CA ASP A 81 38.98 1.03 -8.03
C ASP A 81 37.84 0.95 -7.03
N LEU A 82 36.67 0.54 -7.53
CA LEU A 82 35.63 0.00 -6.67
C LEU A 82 36.28 -1.18 -5.94
N PRO A 83 36.38 -1.16 -4.60
CA PRO A 83 36.82 -2.33 -3.87
C PRO A 83 35.89 -3.46 -4.30
N VAL A 84 36.45 -4.45 -4.99
CA VAL A 84 35.72 -5.61 -5.50
C VAL A 84 34.92 -6.12 -4.32
N LEU A 85 33.60 -5.93 -4.36
CA LEU A 85 32.65 -6.52 -3.43
C LEU A 85 32.92 -8.01 -3.50
N SER A 86 33.75 -8.49 -2.58
CA SER A 86 34.26 -9.84 -2.58
C SER A 86 33.12 -10.67 -2.04
N PHE A 87 32.22 -11.08 -2.94
CA PHE A 87 31.17 -12.03 -2.66
C PHE A 87 31.82 -13.41 -2.47
N ASP A 88 32.56 -13.59 -1.37
CA ASP A 88 33.23 -14.85 -1.03
C ASP A 88 32.24 -16.01 -0.91
N PHE A 89 30.95 -15.72 -0.68
CA PHE A 89 29.86 -16.69 -0.69
C PHE A 89 29.59 -17.30 -2.09
N ILE A 90 29.86 -16.57 -3.17
CA ILE A 90 29.62 -17.03 -4.55
C ILE A 90 30.78 -17.93 -5.03
N LYS A 91 31.97 -17.81 -4.43
CA LYS A 91 33.22 -18.44 -4.90
C LYS A 91 33.28 -19.97 -4.77
N SER A 92 32.34 -20.59 -4.05
CA SER A 92 32.34 -22.06 -3.84
C SER A 92 31.68 -22.86 -4.97
N ASN A 93 31.00 -22.21 -5.93
CA ASN A 93 30.32 -22.90 -7.02
C ASN A 93 31.16 -22.88 -8.29
N SER A 94 31.26 -24.00 -9.03
CA SER A 94 32.03 -24.07 -10.28
C SER A 94 31.64 -23.01 -11.33
N ILE A 95 30.39 -22.52 -11.27
CA ILE A 95 29.86 -21.43 -12.10
C ILE A 95 30.56 -20.09 -11.82
N SER A 96 31.03 -19.85 -10.59
CA SER A 96 31.65 -18.59 -10.21
C SER A 96 33.04 -18.39 -10.80
N LYS A 97 33.75 -19.48 -11.15
CA LYS A 97 35.09 -19.39 -11.76
C LYS A 97 35.00 -18.86 -13.20
N GLU A 98 33.96 -19.20 -13.92
CA GLU A 98 33.72 -18.72 -15.29
C GLU A 98 33.20 -17.27 -15.29
N VAL A 99 32.37 -16.91 -14.31
CA VAL A 99 31.89 -15.52 -14.15
C VAL A 99 33.02 -14.59 -13.66
N ALA A 100 33.93 -15.05 -12.80
CA ALA A 100 35.05 -14.24 -12.32
C ALA A 100 36.12 -13.96 -13.41
N ALA A 101 36.21 -14.81 -14.43
CA ALA A 101 37.06 -14.56 -15.60
C ALA A 101 36.45 -13.51 -16.56
N PHE A 102 35.16 -13.24 -16.43
CA PHE A 102 34.48 -12.23 -17.24
C PHE A 102 34.79 -10.84 -16.69
N THR A 103 35.69 -10.12 -17.36
CA THR A 103 35.95 -8.71 -17.07
C THR A 103 34.97 -7.86 -17.88
N PRO A 104 33.87 -7.35 -17.30
CA PRO A 104 32.91 -6.57 -18.05
C PRO A 104 33.55 -5.27 -18.55
N SER A 105 33.22 -4.88 -19.79
CA SER A 105 33.61 -3.58 -20.31
C SER A 105 32.99 -2.45 -19.48
N LYS A 106 33.66 -1.29 -19.42
CA LYS A 106 33.18 -0.11 -18.68
C LYS A 106 31.74 0.26 -19.07
N ILE A 107 31.41 0.17 -20.36
CA ILE A 107 30.06 0.45 -20.87
C ILE A 107 29.02 -0.52 -20.30
N THR A 108 29.37 -1.80 -20.16
CA THR A 108 28.51 -2.84 -19.62
C THR A 108 28.25 -2.60 -18.13
N VAL A 109 29.27 -2.19 -17.38
CA VAL A 109 29.12 -1.82 -15.96
C VAL A 109 28.17 -0.62 -15.81
N TYR A 110 28.34 0.43 -16.62
CA TYR A 110 27.43 1.58 -16.58
C TYR A 110 26.00 1.22 -16.99
N ALA A 111 25.82 0.35 -17.99
CA ALA A 111 24.51 -0.11 -18.41
C ALA A 111 23.79 -0.92 -17.33
N VAL A 112 24.49 -1.84 -16.66
CA VAL A 112 23.94 -2.64 -15.55
C VAL A 112 23.58 -1.74 -14.36
N LEU A 113 24.43 -0.75 -14.04
CA LEU A 113 24.17 0.17 -12.94
C LEU A 113 22.96 1.07 -13.23
N LEU A 114 22.83 1.57 -14.46
CA LEU A 114 21.67 2.36 -14.88
C LEU A 114 20.40 1.51 -14.87
N LEU A 115 20.48 0.25 -15.34
CA LEU A 115 19.36 -0.70 -15.29
C LEU A 115 18.91 -0.95 -13.84
N ALA A 116 19.84 -1.20 -12.93
CA ALA A 116 19.53 -1.40 -11.51
C ALA A 116 18.86 -0.17 -10.88
N LEU A 117 19.38 1.03 -11.19
CA LEU A 117 18.78 2.29 -10.76
C LEU A 117 17.37 2.46 -11.33
N MET A 118 17.17 2.12 -12.60
CA MET A 118 15.86 2.20 -13.24
C MET A 118 14.87 1.23 -12.58
N LEU A 119 15.28 0.00 -12.26
CA LEU A 119 14.45 -0.97 -11.54
C LEU A 119 14.04 -0.48 -10.14
N CYS A 120 14.97 0.16 -9.41
CA CYS A 120 14.66 0.76 -8.11
C CYS A 120 13.56 1.84 -8.19
N VAL A 121 13.47 2.56 -9.32
CA VAL A 121 12.39 3.53 -9.56
C VAL A 121 11.13 2.85 -10.09
N GLN A 122 11.26 1.85 -10.96
CA GLN A 122 10.12 1.14 -11.56
C GLN A 122 9.32 0.32 -10.55
N ILE A 123 9.96 -0.35 -9.60
CA ILE A 123 9.28 -1.17 -8.58
C ILE A 123 8.25 -0.37 -7.77
N PRO A 124 8.57 0.80 -7.19
CA PRO A 124 7.60 1.57 -6.43
C PRO A 124 6.55 2.26 -7.32
N VAL A 125 6.88 2.60 -8.58
CA VAL A 125 5.89 3.10 -9.56
C VAL A 125 4.86 2.01 -9.86
N LEU A 126 5.31 0.79 -10.13
CA LEU A 126 4.44 -0.34 -10.40
C LEU A 126 3.60 -0.70 -9.18
N LYS A 127 4.20 -0.69 -7.99
CA LYS A 127 3.50 -0.91 -6.71
C LYS A 127 2.39 0.11 -6.50
N ARG A 128 2.64 1.38 -6.78
CA ARG A 128 1.63 2.44 -6.68
C ARG A 128 0.49 2.27 -7.68
N TYR A 129 0.79 1.84 -8.91
CA TYR A 129 -0.23 1.59 -9.93
C TYR A 129 -1.21 0.47 -9.54
N PHE A 130 -0.73 -0.56 -8.84
CA PHE A 130 -1.59 -1.66 -8.35
C PHE A 130 -2.36 -1.29 -7.08
N ASP A 131 -1.78 -0.52 -6.15
CA ASP A 131 -2.50 -0.01 -4.96
C ASP A 131 -3.67 0.92 -5.33
N ASP A 132 -3.55 1.72 -6.41
CA ASP A 132 -4.64 2.61 -6.86
C ASP A 132 -5.81 1.85 -7.55
N ARG A 133 -5.69 0.53 -7.78
CA ARG A 133 -6.70 -0.29 -8.46
C ARG A 133 -7.39 -1.35 -7.59
N VAL A 134 -7.11 -1.42 -6.29
CA VAL A 134 -7.76 -2.32 -5.32
C VAL A 134 -8.44 -1.49 -4.25
#